data_AF-A0A961SI60-F1
#
_entry.id   AF-A0A961SI60-F1
#
_cell.length_a   1.000
_cell.length_b   1.000
_cell.length_c   1.000
_cell.angle_alpha   90.00
_cell.angle_beta   90.00
_cell.angle_gamma   90.00
#
_symmetry.space_group_name_H-M   'P 1'
#
loop_
_entity.id
_entity.type
_entity.pdbx_description
1 polymer ?
#
loop_
_entity_poly.entity_id
_entity_poly.type
_entity_poly.pdbx_seq_one_letter_code
_entity_poly.pdbx_strand_id
1 'polypeptide(L)'
;MRRSRLLWSTNEELRQRYALMEQMMETQGVDVLSALRVDGGLAFVEARAKCRYCRHAEVCRRWLLGKGQQGEASFCPNAAFFRSCPDLDD
;
A
#
# COMPACT_ATOMS: atom_id res chain seq x y z
N MET A 1 -6.89 9.81 23.81
CA MET A 1 -8.02 9.94 22.87
C MET A 1 -8.05 8.76 21.90
N ARG A 2 -8.96 7.80 22.08
CA ARG A 2 -9.25 6.79 21.07
C ARG A 2 -10.19 7.44 20.04
N ARG A 3 -9.70 7.76 18.84
CA ARG A 3 -10.59 8.18 17.76
C ARG A 3 -11.41 6.96 17.32
N SER A 4 -12.71 7.05 17.56
CA SER A 4 -13.74 6.04 17.30
C SER A 4 -13.67 5.53 15.85
N ARG A 5 -13.81 4.21 15.67
CA ARG A 5 -13.82 3.50 14.37
C ARG A 5 -15.06 3.80 13.50
N LEU A 6 -15.74 4.92 13.72
CA LEU A 6 -17.03 5.28 13.11
C LEU A 6 -17.06 6.67 12.46
N LEU A 7 -15.92 7.34 12.32
CA LEU A 7 -15.82 8.51 11.44
C LEU A 7 -15.40 8.03 10.06
N TRP A 8 -16.34 8.10 9.12
CA TRP A 8 -16.05 7.89 7.71
C TRP A 8 -14.91 8.81 7.31
N SER A 9 -13.86 8.23 6.71
CA SER A 9 -12.75 9.03 6.15
C SER A 9 -13.31 9.99 5.12
N THR A 10 -12.81 11.22 5.10
CA THR A 10 -13.18 12.14 4.01
C THR A 10 -12.72 11.53 2.68
N ASN A 11 -13.39 11.90 1.58
CA ASN A 11 -12.96 11.47 0.24
C ASN A 11 -11.49 11.84 -0.04
N GLU A 12 -11.02 12.94 0.55
CA GLU A 12 -9.65 13.39 0.45
C GLU A 12 -8.67 12.47 1.19
N GLU A 13 -8.95 12.14 2.45
CA GLU A 13 -8.13 11.17 3.21
C GLU A 13 -8.06 9.80 2.50
N LEU A 14 -9.16 9.39 1.87
CA LEU A 14 -9.21 8.14 1.10
C LEU A 14 -8.31 8.21 -0.14
N ARG A 15 -8.38 9.31 -0.92
CA ARG A 15 -7.49 9.52 -2.07
C ARG A 15 -6.02 9.55 -1.64
N GLN A 16 -5.70 10.26 -0.57
CA GLN A 16 -4.34 10.32 -0.03
C GLN A 16 -3.82 8.95 0.42
N ARG A 17 -4.70 8.08 0.95
CA ARG A 17 -4.34 6.70 1.28
C ARG A 17 -4.09 5.86 0.04
N TYR A 18 -4.89 6.03 -0.99
CA TYR A 18 -4.71 5.30 -2.25
C TYR A 18 -3.43 5.72 -2.98
N ALA A 19 -3.17 7.02 -3.09
CA ALA A 19 -1.92 7.53 -3.64
C ALA A 19 -0.69 7.05 -2.85
N LEU A 20 -0.79 6.98 -1.51
CA LEU A 20 0.30 6.44 -0.69
C LEU A 20 0.57 4.95 -0.99
N MET A 21 -0.48 4.14 -1.16
CA MET A 21 -0.29 2.72 -1.49
C MET A 21 0.32 2.55 -2.88
N GLU A 22 -0.13 3.32 -3.86
CA GLU A 22 0.39 3.33 -5.22
C GLU A 22 1.88 3.66 -5.24
N GLN A 23 2.30 4.73 -4.56
CA GLN A 23 3.72 5.09 -4.42
C GLN A 23 4.56 3.99 -3.75
N MET A 24 4.01 3.32 -2.73
CA MET A 24 4.68 2.19 -2.09
C MET A 24 4.85 1.01 -3.05
N MET A 25 3.85 0.73 -3.89
CA MET A 25 3.92 -0.33 -4.92
C MET A 25 4.96 0.02 -5.98
N GLU A 26 4.91 1.22 -6.55
CA GLU A 26 5.87 1.71 -7.54
C GLU A 26 7.32 1.62 -7.01
N THR A 27 7.55 2.08 -5.77
CA THR A 27 8.88 2.03 -5.15
C THR A 27 9.35 0.60 -4.87
N GLN A 28 8.44 -0.36 -4.80
CA GLN A 28 8.73 -1.79 -4.66
C GLN A 28 8.73 -2.53 -6.01
N GLY A 29 8.64 -1.82 -7.13
CA GLY A 29 8.63 -2.41 -8.47
C GLY A 29 7.31 -3.08 -8.86
N VAL A 30 6.23 -2.87 -8.09
CA VAL A 30 4.94 -3.49 -8.32
C VAL A 30 4.06 -2.59 -9.18
N ASP A 31 3.71 -3.08 -10.37
CA ASP A 31 2.70 -2.47 -11.23
C ASP A 31 1.27 -2.81 -10.79
N VAL A 32 0.34 -1.87 -11.01
CA VAL A 32 -1.06 -2.01 -10.61
C VAL A 32 -1.80 -3.11 -11.38
N LEU A 33 -1.50 -3.32 -12.66
CA LEU A 33 -2.13 -4.38 -13.44
C LEU A 33 -1.59 -5.75 -13.01
N SER A 34 -0.29 -5.87 -12.75
CA SER A 34 0.29 -7.07 -12.12
C SER A 34 -0.34 -7.37 -10.76
N ALA A 35 -0.54 -6.35 -9.93
CA ALA A 35 -1.18 -6.49 -8.62
C ALA A 35 -2.64 -6.96 -8.72
N LEU A 36 -3.37 -6.55 -9.76
CA LEU A 36 -4.74 -6.99 -10.02
C LEU A 36 -4.83 -8.43 -10.55
N ARG A 37 -3.74 -8.99 -11.12
CA ARG A 37 -3.69 -10.40 -11.53
C ARG A 37 -3.60 -11.37 -10.36
N VAL A 38 -3.12 -10.92 -9.21
CA VAL A 38 -2.98 -11.76 -8.00
C VAL A 38 -4.34 -12.09 -7.43
N ASP A 39 -4.65 -13.39 -7.31
CA ASP A 39 -5.89 -13.91 -6.71
C ASP A 39 -7.16 -13.29 -7.33
N GLY A 40 -7.16 -13.11 -8.66
CA GLY A 40 -8.26 -12.48 -9.39
C GLY A 40 -8.57 -11.05 -8.93
N GLY A 41 -7.61 -10.36 -8.31
CA GLY A 41 -7.73 -8.99 -7.81
C GLY A 41 -8.22 -8.89 -6.35
N LEU A 42 -8.63 -9.99 -5.72
CA LEU A 42 -9.08 -9.97 -4.33
C LEU A 42 -7.95 -9.55 -3.38
N ALA A 43 -6.74 -10.05 -3.62
CA ALA A 43 -5.55 -9.69 -2.85
C ALA A 43 -5.26 -8.17 -2.88
N PHE A 44 -5.49 -7.52 -4.03
CA PHE A 44 -5.34 -6.06 -4.15
C PHE A 44 -6.40 -5.30 -3.36
N VAL A 45 -7.66 -5.75 -3.40
CA VAL A 45 -8.75 -5.16 -2.59
C VAL A 45 -8.45 -5.27 -1.10
N GLU A 46 -7.98 -6.43 -0.64
CA GLU A 46 -7.56 -6.61 0.75
C GLU A 46 -6.38 -5.72 1.13
N ALA A 47 -5.36 -5.63 0.26
CA ALA A 47 -4.21 -4.77 0.48
C ALA A 47 -4.62 -3.29 0.57
N ARG A 48 -5.58 -2.82 -0.25
CA ARG A 48 -6.14 -1.47 -0.15
C ARG A 48 -6.86 -1.24 1.16
N ALA A 49 -7.66 -2.22 1.63
CA ALA A 49 -8.30 -2.14 2.93
C ALA A 49 -7.26 -2.08 4.07
N LYS A 50 -6.24 -2.95 4.04
CA LYS A 50 -5.12 -2.97 5.00
C LYS A 50 -4.39 -1.63 5.04
N CYS A 51 -4.06 -1.05 3.87
CA CYS A 51 -3.40 0.25 3.79
C CYS A 51 -4.28 1.38 4.33
N ARG A 52 -5.56 1.41 3.92
CA ARG A 52 -6.53 2.41 4.37
C ARG A 52 -6.63 2.49 5.89
N TYR A 53 -6.67 1.34 6.58
CA TYR A 53 -6.79 1.26 8.04
C TYR A 53 -5.45 1.19 8.78
N CYS A 54 -4.31 1.23 8.07
CA CYS A 54 -2.99 1.19 8.69
C CYS A 54 -2.75 2.42 9.56
N ARG A 55 -2.41 2.20 10.84
CA ARG A 55 -2.12 3.27 11.81
C ARG A 55 -0.71 3.86 11.67
N HIS A 56 0.15 3.25 10.84
CA HIS A 56 1.56 3.60 10.72
C HIS A 56 1.92 4.19 9.36
N ALA A 57 0.97 4.81 8.66
CA ALA A 57 1.21 5.35 7.33
C ALA A 57 2.29 6.44 7.25
N GLU A 58 2.52 7.18 8.35
CA GLU A 58 3.62 8.14 8.44
C GLU A 58 5.01 7.47 8.43
N VAL A 59 5.10 6.17 8.74
CA VAL A 59 6.31 5.38 8.52
C VAL A 59 6.53 5.17 7.03
N CYS A 60 5.48 4.81 6.27
CA CYS A 60 5.54 4.69 4.82
C CYS A 60 5.99 6.00 4.17
N ARG A 61 5.39 7.13 4.56
CA ARG A 61 5.76 8.46 4.02
C ARG A 61 7.22 8.81 4.28
N ARG A 62 7.70 8.62 5.52
CA ARG A 62 9.12 8.88 5.84
C ARG A 62 10.07 7.97 5.10
N TRP A 63 9.69 6.71 4.92
CA TRP A 63 10.46 5.75 4.16
C TRP A 63 10.54 6.14 2.67
N LEU A 64 9.41 6.57 2.07
CA LEU A 64 9.35 7.09 0.70
C LEU A 64 10.16 8.39 0.51
N LEU A 65 10.18 9.27 1.52
CA LEU A 65 10.98 10.52 1.49
C LEU A 65 12.49 10.27 1.64
N GLY A 66 12.88 9.16 2.28
CA GLY A 66 14.28 8.75 2.38
C GLY A 66 14.78 8.08 1.10
N LYS A 67 15.98 7.47 1.15
CA LYS A 67 16.41 6.50 0.13
C LYS A 67 15.64 5.17 0.28
N GLY A 68 14.31 5.20 0.21
CA GLY A 68 13.45 4.00 0.10
C GLY A 68 13.80 3.09 -1.08
N GLN A 69 14.76 3.51 -1.91
CA GLN A 69 15.34 2.82 -3.05
C GLN A 69 16.33 1.69 -2.71
N GLN A 70 16.69 1.44 -1.43
CA GLN A 70 17.73 0.45 -1.09
C GLN A 70 17.21 -0.86 -0.46
N GLY A 71 15.90 -1.07 -0.29
CA GLY A 71 15.43 -2.33 0.27
C GLY A 71 13.91 -2.51 0.35
N GLU A 72 13.51 -3.69 0.79
CA GLU A 72 12.09 -4.03 0.96
C GLU A 72 11.43 -3.22 2.08
N ALA A 73 10.19 -2.81 1.86
CA ALA A 73 9.33 -2.18 2.86
C ALA A 73 8.80 -3.21 3.88
N SER A 74 9.68 -3.97 4.54
CA SER A 74 9.32 -5.08 5.44
C SER A 74 8.43 -4.70 6.63
N PHE A 75 8.44 -3.42 7.02
CA PHE A 75 7.54 -2.86 8.04
C PHE A 75 6.10 -2.70 7.55
N CYS A 76 5.87 -2.69 6.23
CA CYS A 76 4.57 -2.46 5.63
C CYS A 76 3.70 -3.72 5.77
N PRO A 77 2.45 -3.60 6.24
CA PRO A 77 1.54 -4.76 6.32
C PRO A 77 1.20 -5.37 4.95
N ASN A 78 1.46 -4.65 3.86
CA ASN A 78 1.27 -5.14 2.50
C ASN A 78 2.56 -5.69 1.87
N ALA A 79 3.69 -5.76 2.59
CA ALA A 79 4.96 -6.21 2.02
C ALA A 79 4.89 -7.61 1.41
N ALA A 80 4.18 -8.53 2.07
CA ALA A 80 3.97 -9.88 1.53
C ALA A 80 3.15 -9.88 0.23
N PHE A 81 2.16 -9.00 0.12
CA PHE A 81 1.37 -8.83 -1.11
C PHE A 81 2.22 -8.22 -2.24
N PHE A 82 3.08 -7.25 -1.93
CA PHE A 82 3.97 -6.66 -2.92
C PHE A 82 4.91 -7.71 -3.51
N ARG A 83 5.49 -8.58 -2.67
CA ARG A 83 6.34 -9.69 -3.13
C ARG A 83 5.62 -10.78 -3.91
N SER A 84 4.31 -10.92 -3.77
CA SER A 84 3.54 -11.90 -4.54
C SER A 84 3.10 -11.39 -5.91
N CYS A 85 3.32 -10.11 -6.21
CA CYS A 85 2.98 -9.55 -7.51
C CYS A 85 4.03 -9.98 -8.54
N PRO A 86 3.61 -10.46 -9.72
CA PRO A 86 4.53 -10.80 -10.79
C PRO A 86 5.16 -9.54 -11.36
N ASP A 87 6.40 -9.68 -11.85
CA ASP A 87 7.03 -8.64 -12.66
C ASP A 87 6.21 -8.40 -13.94
N LEU A 88 6.33 -7.21 -14.51
CA LEU A 88 5.57 -6.81 -15.70
C LEU A 88 5.89 -7.63 -16.95
N ASP A 89 7.02 -8.33 -16.96
CA ASP A 89 7.54 -9.09 -18.11
C ASP A 89 7.11 -10.58 -18.12
N ASP A 90 6.26 -10.99 -17.16
CA ASP A 90 5.72 -12.35 -17.02
C ASP A 90 4.24 -12.48 -17.47
#